data_AF-A0A355RG06-F1
#
_entry.id   AF-A0A355RG06-F1
#
_cell.length_a   1.000
_cell.length_b   1.000
_cell.length_c   1.000
_cell.angle_alpha   90.00
_cell.angle_beta   90.00
_cell.angle_gamma   90.00
#
_symmetry.space_group_name_H-M   'P 1'
#
loop_
_entity.id
_entity.type
_entity.pdbx_description
1 polymer ?
#
loop_
_entity_poly.entity_id
_entity_poly.type
_entity_poly.pdbx_seq_one_letter_code
_entity_poly.pdbx_strand_id
1 'polypeptide(L)' 'SGKGRIPNITPAALQWSLEEIADYLETGLTPDFDVVGGSMAKVVDNLAKLSPEDRLAIAQYLKALPSIPTP' A
#
# COMPACT_ATOMS: atom_id res chain seq x y z
N SER A 1 -1.01 -20.70 6.96
CA SER A 1 -1.41 -19.90 5.79
C SER A 1 -2.81 -19.38 6.02
N GLY A 2 -2.99 -18.08 6.23
CA GLY A 2 -4.29 -17.49 6.52
C GLY A 2 -5.20 -17.46 5.29
N LYS A 3 -6.52 -17.52 5.50
CA LYS A 3 -7.57 -17.29 4.49
C LYS A 3 -7.66 -15.80 4.11
N GLY A 4 -6.52 -15.16 3.85
CA GLY A 4 -6.43 -13.74 3.53
C GLY A 4 -6.66 -13.51 2.04
N ARG A 5 -7.53 -12.57 1.68
CA ARG A 5 -7.66 -12.08 0.31
C ARG A 5 -6.59 -11.02 0.07
N ILE A 6 -5.86 -11.10 -1.03
CA ILE A 6 -4.99 -10.01 -1.48
C ILE A 6 -5.89 -8.98 -2.15
N PRO A 7 -5.98 -7.74 -1.64
CA PRO A 7 -6.86 -6.72 -2.22
C PRO A 7 -6.34 -6.28 -3.59
N ASN A 8 -7.26 -5.79 -4.42
CA ASN A 8 -6.91 -5.06 -5.62
C ASN A 8 -6.28 -3.71 -5.21
N ILE A 9 -5.09 -3.41 -5.71
CA ILE A 9 -4.34 -2.18 -5.42
C ILE A 9 -4.26 -1.23 -6.62
N THR A 10 -5.04 -1.48 -7.68
CA THR A 10 -5.20 -0.54 -8.81
C THR A 10 -6.21 0.55 -8.47
N PRO A 11 -6.31 1.65 -9.26
CA PRO A 11 -7.20 2.77 -8.95
C PRO A 11 -8.68 2.41 -8.84
N ALA A 12 -9.12 1.26 -9.37
CA ALA A 12 -10.47 0.75 -9.18
C ALA A 12 -10.83 0.49 -7.71
N ALA A 13 -9.85 0.18 -6.86
CA ALA A 13 -10.06 -0.23 -5.47
C ALA A 13 -9.19 0.56 -4.47
N LEU A 14 -8.02 1.04 -4.87
CA LEU A 14 -7.13 1.82 -4.01
C LEU A 14 -7.59 3.28 -3.95
N GLN A 15 -8.43 3.60 -2.96
CA GLN A 15 -9.00 4.95 -2.79
C GLN A 15 -8.13 5.90 -1.96
N TRP A 16 -7.09 5.38 -1.30
CA TRP A 16 -6.17 6.19 -0.49
C TRP A 16 -5.47 7.28 -1.29
N SER A 17 -5.14 8.41 -0.67
CA SER A 17 -4.30 9.45 -1.27
C SER A 17 -2.88 8.96 -1.55
N LEU A 18 -2.08 9.76 -2.26
CA LEU A 18 -0.67 9.43 -2.49
C LEU A 18 0.10 9.37 -1.17
N GLU A 19 -0.20 10.32 -0.28
CA GLU A 19 0.39 10.46 1.04
C GLU A 19 -0.02 9.28 1.92
N GLU A 20 -1.31 8.91 1.95
CA GLU A 20 -1.80 7.76 2.71
C GLU A 20 -1.14 6.44 2.28
N ILE A 21 -0.88 6.26 0.98
CA ILE A 21 -0.12 5.10 0.48
C ILE A 21 1.34 5.17 0.97
N ALA A 22 2.00 6.32 0.82
CA ALA A 22 3.39 6.48 1.24
C ALA A 22 3.55 6.25 2.76
N ASP A 23 2.64 6.79 3.57
CA ASP A 23 2.62 6.63 5.02
C ASP A 23 2.38 5.17 5.42
N TYR A 24 1.50 4.46 4.71
CA TYR A 24 1.33 3.02 4.92
C TYR A 24 2.62 2.23 4.61
N LEU A 25 3.34 2.59 3.55
CA LEU A 25 4.61 1.96 3.19
C LEU A 25 5.75 2.29 4.17
N GLU A 26 5.61 3.35 4.97
CA GLU A 26 6.54 3.72 6.02
C GLU A 26 6.21 3.08 7.37
N THR A 27 4.95 3.11 7.76
CA THR A 27 4.51 2.81 9.14
C THR A 27 3.78 1.48 9.26
N GLY A 28 3.20 0.98 8.17
CA GLY A 28 2.30 -0.16 8.17
C GLY A 28 0.91 0.14 8.74
N LEU A 29 0.60 1.40 9.02
CA LEU A 29 -0.72 1.84 9.46
C LEU A 29 -1.60 2.17 8.27
N THR A 30 -2.78 1.58 8.22
CA THR A 30 -3.82 2.00 7.27
C THR A 30 -4.36 3.40 7.65
N PRO A 31 -5.04 4.11 6.74
CA PRO A 31 -5.67 5.40 7.06
C PRO A 31 -6.72 5.32 8.20
N ASP A 32 -7.30 4.13 8.40
CA ASP A 32 -8.23 3.85 9.50
C ASP A 32 -7.51 3.41 10.79
N PHE A 33 -6.18 3.59 10.86
CA PHE A 33 -5.30 3.26 11.98
C PHE A 33 -5.19 1.77 12.35
N ASP A 34 -5.67 0.86 11.48
CA ASP A 34 -5.37 -0.57 11.60
C ASP A 34 -3.89 -0.87 11.24
N VAL A 35 -3.33 -1.89 11.87
CA VAL A 35 -1.92 -2.29 11.69
C VAL A 35 -1.79 -3.45 10.71
N VAL A 36 -0.86 -3.35 9.77
CA VAL A 36 -0.50 -4.43 8.85
C VAL A 36 0.05 -5.66 9.59
N GLY A 37 -0.39 -6.84 9.17
CA GLY A 37 0.08 -8.11 9.71
C GLY A 37 0.66 -9.05 8.64
N GLY A 38 1.12 -10.21 9.09
CA GLY A 38 1.50 -11.32 8.21
C GLY A 38 2.73 -11.01 7.32
N SER A 39 2.70 -11.49 6.07
CA SER A 39 3.80 -11.28 5.13
C SER A 39 3.99 -9.83 4.72
N MET A 40 2.92 -9.03 4.75
CA MET A 40 2.99 -7.62 4.35
C MET A 40 3.75 -6.76 5.36
N ALA A 41 3.73 -7.12 6.66
CA ALA A 41 4.54 -6.42 7.67
C ALA A 41 6.04 -6.43 7.32
N LYS A 42 6.58 -7.56 6.86
CA LYS A 42 7.98 -7.66 6.42
C LYS A 42 8.28 -6.85 5.15
N VAL A 43 7.28 -6.63 4.30
CA VAL A 43 7.43 -5.80 3.10
C VAL A 43 7.51 -4.34 3.52
N VAL A 44 6.61 -3.90 4.40
CA VAL A 44 6.64 -2.55 4.98
C VAL A 44 7.96 -2.30 5.71
N ASP A 45 8.46 -3.23 6.55
CA ASP A 45 9.76 -3.09 7.24
C ASP A 45 10.94 -2.83 6.28
N ASN A 46 10.85 -3.31 5.03
CA ASN A 46 11.87 -3.06 4.02
C ASN A 46 11.62 -1.75 3.26
N LEU A 47 10.37 -1.43 2.92
CA LEU A 47 10.03 -0.19 2.21
C LEU A 47 10.16 1.06 3.09
N ALA A 48 10.02 0.91 4.41
CA ALA A 48 10.26 1.96 5.39
C ALA A 48 11.72 2.47 5.38
N LYS A 49 12.67 1.69 4.84
CA LYS A 49 14.08 2.08 4.70
C LYS A 49 14.35 2.98 3.50
N LEU A 50 13.39 3.11 2.58
CA LEU A 50 13.50 4.00 1.44
C LEU A 50 13.43 5.46 1.89
N SER A 51 13.78 6.40 1.02
CA SER A 51 13.48 7.80 1.27
C SER A 51 11.96 8.07 1.15
N PRO A 52 11.47 9.17 1.74
CA PRO A 52 10.09 9.59 1.53
C PRO A 52 9.75 9.81 0.05
N GLU A 53 10.69 10.33 -0.76
CA GLU A 53 10.44 10.52 -2.19
C GLU A 53 10.25 9.20 -2.96
N ASP A 54 10.99 8.15 -2.60
CA ASP A 54 10.87 6.84 -3.23
C ASP A 54 9.52 6.17 -2.89
N ARG A 55 9.05 6.30 -1.64
CA ARG A 55 7.72 5.81 -1.25
C ARG A 55 6.61 6.55 -1.99
N LEU A 56 6.75 7.87 -2.14
CA LEU A 56 5.81 8.69 -2.91
C LEU A 56 5.80 8.30 -4.40
N ALA A 57 6.96 8.00 -4.98
CA ALA A 57 7.06 7.53 -6.36
C ALA A 57 6.32 6.19 -6.56
N ILE A 58 6.41 5.26 -5.59
CA ILE A 58 5.63 4.02 -5.61
C ILE A 58 4.12 4.32 -5.58
N ALA A 59 3.68 5.23 -4.72
CA ALA A 59 2.28 5.63 -4.64
C ALA A 59 1.76 6.22 -5.96
N GLN A 60 2.55 7.10 -6.59
CA GLN A 60 2.23 7.70 -7.89
C GLN A 60 2.14 6.64 -8.99
N TYR A 61 3.07 5.69 -9.01
CA TYR A 61 3.04 4.57 -9.96
C TYR A 61 1.75 3.76 -9.82
N LEU A 62 1.38 3.36 -8.60
CA LEU A 62 0.15 2.59 -8.35
C LEU A 62 -1.11 3.33 -8.81
N LYS A 63 -1.16 4.65 -8.61
CA LYS A 63 -2.27 5.49 -9.06
C LYS A 63 -2.31 5.74 -10.56
N ALA A 64 -1.18 5.64 -11.26
CA ALA A 64 -1.10 5.82 -12.71
C ALA A 64 -1.48 4.56 -13.50
N LEU A 65 -1.55 3.39 -12.86
CA LEU A 65 -1.91 2.14 -13.52
C LEU A 65 -3.35 2.15 -14.04
N PRO A 66 -3.63 1.45 -15.15
CA PRO A 66 -5.00 1.19 -15.57
C PRO A 66 -5.79 0.48 -14.46
N SER A 67 -7.03 0.91 -14.25
CA SER A 67 -7.96 0.25 -13.35
C SER A 67 -8.24 -1.18 -13.80
N ILE A 68 -8.08 -2.14 -12.89
CA ILE A 68 -8.50 -3.53 -13.08
C ILE A 68 -9.77 -3.75 -12.25
N PRO A 69 -10.85 -4.32 -12.81
CA PRO A 69 -12.07 -4.62 -12.05
C PRO A 69 -11.77 -5.51 -10.85
N THR A 70 -12.39 -5.21 -9.70
CA THR A 70 -12.36 -6.12 -8.57
C THR A 70 -13.29 -7.31 -8.87
N PRO A 71 -12.82 -8.57 -8.72
CA PRO A 71 -13.67 -9.75 -8.89
C PRO A 71 -14.84 -9.80 -7.90
#